data_AF-A0A831JPP5-F1
#
_entry.id   AF-A0A831JPP5-F1
#
_cell.length_a   1.000
_cell.length_b   1.000
_cell.length_c   1.000
_cell.angle_alpha   90.00
_cell.angle_beta   90.00
_cell.angle_gamma   90.00
#
_symmetry.space_group_name_H-M   'P 1'
#
loop_
_entity.id
_entity.type
_entity.pdbx_description
1 polymer ?
#
loop_
_entity_poly.entity_id
_entity_poly.type
_entity_poly.pdbx_seq_one_letter_code
_entity_poly.pdbx_strand_id
1 'polypeptide(L)'
;LRGLVAVVGEEALTERDHRYLRFADVFEREFINQGFDVERSIEETLSLAWKLLTILPKEELKRIDKKYIDKYYPKEPYKYKDRA
;
A
#
# COMPACT_ATOMS: atom_id res chain seq x y z
N LEU A 1 -11.70 6.89 -4.71
CA LEU A 1 -11.94 5.43 -4.75
C LEU A 1 -12.93 4.98 -3.70
N ARG A 2 -12.70 5.17 -2.38
CA ARG A 2 -13.69 4.77 -1.35
C ARG A 2 -15.10 5.38 -1.53
N GLY A 3 -15.18 6.67 -1.89
CA GLY A 3 -16.46 7.30 -2.25
C GLY A 3 -17.08 6.78 -3.56
N LEU A 4 -16.29 6.14 -4.42
CA LEU A 4 -16.75 5.54 -5.68
C LEU A 4 -17.31 4.13 -5.41
N VAL A 5 -16.68 3.36 -4.50
CA VAL A 5 -17.22 2.08 -3.99
C VAL A 5 -18.58 2.26 -3.36
N ALA A 6 -18.74 3.28 -2.51
CA ALA A 6 -20.00 3.57 -1.82
C ALA A 6 -21.17 3.90 -2.78
N VAL A 7 -20.87 4.30 -4.02
CA VAL A 7 -21.86 4.69 -5.03
C VAL A 7 -22.13 3.59 -6.05
N VAL A 8 -21.10 2.84 -6.47
CA VAL A 8 -21.18 1.88 -7.59
C VAL A 8 -21.28 0.43 -7.10
N GLY A 9 -21.00 0.14 -5.83
CA GLY A 9 -21.01 -1.20 -5.24
C GLY A 9 -19.69 -1.95 -5.45
N GLU A 10 -19.34 -2.86 -4.51
CA GLU A 10 -18.08 -3.62 -4.57
C GLU A 10 -17.97 -4.54 -5.79
N GLU A 11 -19.11 -5.07 -6.26
CA GLU A 11 -19.16 -6.02 -7.39
C GLU A 11 -18.75 -5.40 -8.74
N ALA A 12 -18.79 -4.07 -8.85
CA ALA A 12 -18.41 -3.35 -10.06
C ALA A 12 -16.91 -3.02 -10.12
N LEU A 13 -16.14 -3.35 -9.09
CA LEU A 13 -14.74 -2.99 -8.99
C LEU A 13 -13.86 -3.93 -9.79
N THR A 14 -12.84 -3.37 -10.44
CA THR A 14 -11.79 -4.19 -11.05
C THR A 14 -10.84 -4.73 -9.99
N GLU A 15 -10.13 -5.81 -10.30
CA GLU A 15 -9.04 -6.32 -9.46
C GLU A 15 -8.01 -5.24 -9.09
N ARG A 16 -7.77 -4.31 -10.02
CA ARG A 16 -6.90 -3.16 -9.79
C ARG A 16 -7.48 -2.24 -8.73
N ASP A 17 -8.76 -1.89 -8.82
CA ASP A 17 -9.43 -1.02 -7.84
C ASP A 17 -9.43 -1.66 -6.45
N HIS A 18 -9.65 -2.97 -6.36
CA HIS A 18 -9.50 -3.71 -5.12
C HIS A 18 -8.09 -3.61 -4.53
N ARG A 19 -7.03 -3.71 -5.35
CA ARG A 19 -5.65 -3.50 -4.87
C ARG A 19 -5.43 -2.10 -4.34
N TYR A 20 -5.97 -1.07 -4.99
CA TYR A 20 -5.88 0.31 -4.51
C TYR A 20 -6.63 0.53 -3.20
N LEU A 21 -7.82 -0.06 -3.05
CA LEU A 21 -8.59 0.02 -1.80
C LEU A 21 -7.86 -0.71 -0.66
N ARG A 22 -7.29 -1.88 -0.94
CA ARG A 22 -6.45 -2.61 0.02
C ARG A 22 -5.22 -1.80 0.41
N PHE A 23 -4.52 -1.20 -0.55
CA PHE A 23 -3.39 -0.32 -0.27
C PHE A 23 -3.82 0.83 0.66
N ALA A 24 -4.95 1.48 0.38
CA ALA A 24 -5.45 2.58 1.21
C ALA A 24 -5.76 2.12 2.66
N ASP A 25 -6.42 0.98 2.84
CA ASP A 25 -6.69 0.39 4.17
C ASP A 25 -5.40 0.13 4.96
N VAL A 26 -4.44 -0.55 4.34
CA VAL A 26 -3.16 -0.89 5.00
C VAL A 26 -2.32 0.37 5.25
N PHE A 27 -2.31 1.33 4.32
CA PHE A 27 -1.60 2.59 4.47
C PHE A 27 -2.11 3.39 5.67
N GLU A 28 -3.42 3.54 5.83
CA GLU A 28 -3.99 4.24 6.98
C GLU A 28 -3.68 3.50 8.29
N ARG A 29 -3.85 2.17 8.31
CA ARG A 29 -3.67 1.38 9.52
C ARG A 29 -2.21 1.24 9.97
N GLU A 30 -1.27 1.11 9.04
CA GLU A 30 0.11 0.72 9.38
C GLU A 30 1.12 1.83 9.09
N PHE A 31 0.91 2.62 8.05
CA PHE A 31 1.79 3.73 7.73
C PHE A 31 1.44 4.98 8.54
N ILE A 32 0.16 5.40 8.53
CA ILE A 32 -0.28 6.60 9.25
C ILE A 32 -0.50 6.31 10.73
N ASN A 33 -1.24 5.27 11.07
CA ASN A 33 -1.54 4.92 12.46
C ASN A 33 -0.37 4.14 13.11
N GLN A 34 0.66 4.88 13.51
CA GLN A 34 1.86 4.35 14.16
C GLN A 34 1.60 3.80 15.58
N GLY A 35 0.56 4.29 16.26
CA GLY A 35 0.36 4.11 17.69
C GLY A 35 1.04 5.20 18.52
N PHE A 36 0.61 5.36 19.77
CA PHE A 36 1.05 6.46 20.65
C PHE A 36 2.48 6.28 21.19
N ASP A 37 2.92 5.04 21.38
CA ASP A 37 4.20 4.70 22.04
C ASP A 37 5.23 4.12 21.07
N VAL A 38 5.08 4.40 19.78
CA VAL A 38 6.01 3.92 18.75
C VAL A 38 6.79 5.11 18.20
N GLU A 39 8.11 4.99 18.16
CA GLU A 39 8.99 5.91 17.45
C GLU A 39 9.57 5.16 16.24
N ARG A 40 9.46 5.75 15.04
CA ARG A 40 10.01 5.20 13.80
C ARG A 40 11.00 6.18 13.22
N SER A 41 12.18 5.68 12.88
CA SER A 41 13.15 6.41 12.07
C SER A 41 12.62 6.63 10.65
N ILE A 42 13.29 7.54 9.93
CA ILE A 42 12.93 7.80 8.53
C ILE A 42 13.21 6.58 7.64
N GLU A 43 14.27 5.82 7.94
CA GLU A 43 14.62 4.59 7.24
C GLU A 43 13.56 3.50 7.42
N GLU A 44 13.04 3.34 8.64
CA GLU A 44 11.95 2.40 8.92
C GLU A 44 10.66 2.82 8.22
N THR A 45 10.36 4.12 8.25
CA THR A 45 9.19 4.68 7.57
C THR A 45 9.27 4.43 6.06
N LEU A 46 10.41 4.73 5.42
CA LEU A 46 10.61 4.50 3.99
C LEU A 46 10.59 3.00 3.65
N SER A 47 11.18 2.16 4.50
CA SER A 47 11.15 0.71 4.33
C SER A 47 9.72 0.18 4.38
N LEU A 48 8.88 0.70 5.29
CA LEU A 48 7.47 0.36 5.35
C LEU A 48 6.72 0.86 4.11
N ALA A 49 6.95 2.09 3.66
CA ALA A 49 6.33 2.63 2.45
C ALA A 49 6.59 1.71 1.24
N TRP A 50 7.84 1.32 1.02
CA TRP A 50 8.22 0.41 -0.06
C TRP A 50 7.56 -0.97 0.06
N LYS A 51 7.45 -1.51 1.28
CA LYS A 51 6.69 -2.75 1.52
C LYS A 51 5.23 -2.57 1.12
N LEU A 52 4.54 -1.51 1.58
CA LEU A 52 3.13 -1.31 1.26
C LEU A 52 2.88 -1.07 -0.23
N LEU A 53 3.79 -0.38 -0.92
CA LEU A 53 3.71 -0.17 -2.37
C LEU A 53 3.71 -1.48 -3.17
N THR A 54 4.20 -2.60 -2.61
CA THR A 54 4.13 -3.90 -3.29
C THR A 54 2.72 -4.48 -3.43
N ILE A 55 1.74 -3.93 -2.70
CA ILE A 55 0.32 -4.27 -2.89
C ILE A 55 -0.13 -3.89 -4.31
N LEU A 56 0.44 -2.81 -4.84
CA LEU A 56 0.19 -2.33 -6.19
C LEU A 56 1.16 -3.01 -7.19
N PRO A 57 0.69 -3.30 -8.42
CA PRO A 57 1.57 -3.70 -9.51
C PRO A 57 2.67 -2.66 -9.75
N LYS A 58 3.86 -3.09 -10.16
CA LYS A 58 5.00 -2.18 -10.40
C LYS A 58 4.69 -1.14 -11.48
N GLU A 59 3.85 -1.51 -12.45
CA GLU A 59 3.42 -0.68 -13.57
C GLU A 59 2.56 0.51 -13.14
N GLU A 60 1.97 0.44 -11.94
CA GLU A 60 1.19 1.52 -11.34
C GLU A 60 2.07 2.57 -10.63
N LEU A 61 3.36 2.28 -10.37
CA LEU A 61 4.30 3.19 -9.71
C LEU A 61 4.87 4.27 -10.66
N LYS A 62 4.00 4.89 -11.45
CA LYS A 62 4.33 5.80 -12.56
C LYS A 62 5.06 7.09 -12.14
N ARG A 63 5.01 7.44 -10.85
CA ARG A 63 5.62 8.65 -10.28
C ARG A 63 7.00 8.42 -9.68
N ILE A 64 7.48 7.18 -9.67
CA ILE A 64 8.77 6.83 -9.09
C ILE A 64 9.70 6.42 -10.22
N ASP A 65 10.88 7.03 -10.28
CA ASP A 65 11.87 6.67 -11.29
C ASP A 65 12.24 5.19 -11.18
N LYS A 66 12.38 4.54 -12.34
CA LYS A 66 12.75 3.13 -12.44
C LYS A 66 13.99 2.77 -11.62
N LYS A 67 15.01 3.64 -11.59
CA LYS A 67 16.24 3.45 -10.80
C LYS A 67 15.98 3.24 -9.30
N TYR A 68 14.93 3.86 -8.75
CA TYR A 68 14.57 3.71 -7.34
C TYR A 68 13.71 2.47 -7.12
N ILE A 69 12.82 2.14 -8.06
CA ILE A 69 12.06 0.90 -8.03
C ILE A 69 13.01 -0.30 -8.06
N ASP A 70 13.98 -0.32 -8.98
CA ASP A 70 14.94 -1.42 -9.11
C ASP A 70 15.82 -1.57 -7.86
N LYS A 71 16.12 -0.47 -7.18
CA LYS A 71 16.98 -0.46 -5.98
C LYS A 71 16.23 -0.81 -4.69
N TYR A 72 15.01 -0.31 -4.51
CA TYR A 72 14.32 -0.32 -3.21
C TYR A 72 13.03 -1.12 -3.19
N TYR A 73 12.45 -1.49 -4.34
CA TYR A 73 11.24 -2.31 -4.36
C TYR A 73 11.56 -3.72 -3.88
N PRO A 74 10.95 -4.18 -2.76
CA PRO A 74 11.32 -5.46 -2.18
C PRO A 74 10.85 -6.63 -3.06
N LYS A 75 11.63 -7.72 -3.05
CA LYS A 75 11.28 -8.96 -3.77
C LYS A 75 10.12 -9.69 -3.12
N GLU A 76 10.02 -9.61 -1.81
CA GLU A 76 8.91 -10.18 -1.05
C GLU A 76 7.75 -9.18 -1.00
N PRO A 77 6.55 -9.56 -1.49
CA PRO A 77 5.39 -8.69 -1.40
C PRO A 77 4.92 -8.57 0.05
N TYR A 78 4.17 -7.51 0.30
CA TYR A 78 3.47 -7.30 1.56
C TYR A 78 2.57 -8.51 1.86
N LYS A 79 2.82 -9.16 3.00
CA LYS A 79 2.02 -10.28 3.48
C LYS A 79 0.86 -9.72 4.28
N TYR A 80 -0.36 -10.01 3.83
CA TYR A 80 -1.55 -9.66 4.59
C TYR A 80 -1.51 -10.42 5.91
N LYS A 81 -1.70 -9.69 7.01
CA LYS A 81 -2.13 -10.31 8.25
C LYS A 81 -3.60 -10.62 8.05
N ASP A 82 -3.93 -11.89 7.91
CA ASP A 82 -5.32 -12.33 7.80
C ASP A 82 -6.11 -11.73 8.96
N ARG A 83 -7.25 -11.12 8.63
CA ARG A 83 -8.21 -10.65 9.64
C ARG A 83 -8.80 -11.92 10.29
N ALA A 84 -8.31 -12.28 11.47
CA ALA A 84 -9.02 -13.20 12.37
C ALA A 84 -10.15 -12.45 13.08
#